data_AF-A0AAW3D6T3-F1
#
_entry.id   AF-A0AAW3D6T3-F1
#
_cell.length_a   1.000
_cell.length_b   1.000
_cell.length_c   1.000
_cell.angle_alpha   90.00
_cell.angle_beta   90.00
_cell.angle_gamma   90.00
#
_symmetry.space_group_name_H-M   'P 1'
#
loop_
_entity.id
_entity.type
_entity.pdbx_description
1 polymer ?
#
loop_
_entity_poly.entity_id
_entity_poly.type
_entity_poly.pdbx_seq_one_letter_code
_entity_poly.pdbx_strand_id
1 'polypeptide(L)'
;MYLGTAVAINVATTMYDSYQQSDGSLEDFSNIYTQKVNEIEMNGVGDYIIGAFTGDTWVKAAADVGQWLGGVAYDWTPDFIKEIMFESSQSGNQETLRVIRRDLLTLDLDGDGIETVSADGSVLFDSNADGVKRGTGWVGADDGLLVRDIDGSGTIDNGQELFGDATVKSDGTVATDGFDALSDLDSNNDGVFDANDTAFEEVKVWQDKDQDGVTDDGELTSLADAGIDNIDLNAKTVNKSVAGGILRKTSTATNTDGTTTAVSYGFCGE
;
A
#
# COMPACT_ATOMS: atom_id res chain seq x y z
N MET A 1 -5.40 4.64 -38.49
CA MET A 1 -5.55 5.74 -37.51
C MET A 1 -7.04 5.81 -37.23
N TYR A 2 -7.44 5.24 -36.09
CA TYR A 2 -8.80 4.73 -35.86
C TYR A 2 -9.79 5.83 -35.48
N LEU A 3 -11.03 5.77 -36.00
CA LEU A 3 -12.08 6.78 -35.77
C LEU A 3 -12.31 7.10 -34.28
N GLY A 4 -12.12 6.14 -33.36
CA GLY A 4 -12.33 6.35 -31.93
C GLY A 4 -11.33 7.28 -31.25
N THR A 5 -10.08 7.33 -31.74
CA THR A 5 -9.03 8.18 -31.14
C THR A 5 -9.27 9.66 -31.42
N ALA A 6 -9.78 9.99 -32.61
CA ALA A 6 -10.12 11.36 -32.97
C ALA A 6 -11.33 11.89 -32.18
N VAL A 7 -12.29 11.01 -31.87
CA VAL A 7 -13.52 11.36 -31.14
C VAL A 7 -13.22 11.63 -29.67
N ALA A 8 -12.43 10.79 -29.01
CA ALA A 8 -12.05 10.99 -27.61
C ALA A 8 -11.25 12.29 -27.40
N ILE A 9 -10.34 12.59 -28.34
CA ILE A 9 -9.58 13.85 -28.33
C ILE A 9 -10.53 15.04 -28.53
N ASN A 10 -11.47 14.97 -29.47
CA ASN A 10 -12.41 16.07 -29.71
C ASN A 10 -13.30 16.36 -28.50
N VAL A 11 -13.81 15.33 -27.81
CA VAL A 11 -14.65 15.52 -26.61
C VAL A 11 -13.86 16.16 -25.47
N ALA A 12 -12.63 15.71 -25.23
CA ALA A 12 -11.76 16.27 -24.20
C ALA A 12 -11.37 17.73 -24.50
N THR A 13 -11.09 18.04 -25.77
CA THR A 13 -10.82 19.42 -26.21
C THR A 13 -12.06 20.30 -26.05
N THR A 14 -13.25 19.81 -26.40
CA THR A 14 -14.50 20.57 -26.23
C THR A 14 -14.84 20.86 -24.77
N MET A 15 -14.55 19.92 -23.84
CA MET A 15 -14.70 20.16 -22.40
C MET A 15 -13.75 21.25 -21.91
N TYR A 16 -12.48 21.17 -22.28
CA TYR A 16 -11.47 22.14 -21.89
C TYR A 16 -11.79 23.55 -22.40
N ASP A 17 -12.16 23.66 -23.68
CA ASP A 17 -12.50 24.95 -24.31
C ASP A 17 -13.79 25.56 -23.75
N SER A 18 -14.73 24.74 -23.27
CA SER A 18 -15.96 25.22 -22.61
C SER A 18 -15.66 25.77 -21.22
N TYR A 19 -14.74 25.14 -20.50
CA TYR A 19 -14.31 25.61 -19.18
C TYR A 19 -13.56 26.94 -19.26
N GLN A 20 -12.63 27.08 -20.22
CA GLN A 20 -11.89 28.33 -20.43
C GLN A 20 -12.76 29.51 -20.87
N GLN A 21 -13.95 29.24 -21.44
CA GLN A 21 -14.88 30.27 -21.92
C GLN A 21 -16.01 30.57 -20.93
N SER A 22 -16.15 29.75 -19.89
CA SER A 22 -17.09 30.02 -18.81
C SER A 22 -16.56 31.11 -17.89
N ASP A 23 -17.45 31.82 -17.21
CA ASP A 23 -17.11 32.73 -16.11
C ASP A 23 -16.66 32.02 -14.82
N GLY A 24 -16.44 30.69 -14.89
CA GLY A 24 -16.11 29.82 -13.77
C GLY A 24 -17.34 29.29 -13.02
N SER A 25 -18.55 29.75 -13.38
CA SER A 25 -19.79 29.18 -12.85
C SER A 25 -20.19 27.91 -13.61
N LEU A 26 -20.76 26.97 -12.85
CA LEU A 26 -21.17 25.67 -13.37
C LEU A 26 -22.30 25.77 -14.40
N GLU A 27 -23.19 26.74 -14.21
CA GLU A 27 -24.34 26.99 -15.08
C GLU A 27 -23.89 27.50 -16.45
N ASP A 28 -22.95 28.45 -16.47
CA ASP A 28 -22.40 29.00 -17.71
C ASP A 28 -21.58 27.95 -18.49
N PHE A 29 -20.74 27.17 -17.79
CA PHE A 29 -20.02 26.03 -18.37
C PHE A 29 -20.96 25.01 -19.02
N SER A 30 -22.04 24.61 -18.32
CA SER A 30 -23.00 23.61 -18.81
C SER A 30 -23.71 24.06 -20.08
N ASN A 31 -24.08 25.34 -20.14
CA ASN A 31 -24.74 25.92 -21.32
C ASN A 31 -23.80 25.94 -22.53
N ILE A 32 -22.54 26.35 -22.33
CA ILE A 32 -21.52 26.40 -23.39
C ILE A 32 -21.16 24.99 -23.89
N TYR A 33 -20.97 24.05 -22.98
CA TYR A 33 -20.59 22.68 -23.33
C TYR A 33 -21.69 21.96 -24.12
N THR A 34 -22.94 22.07 -23.68
CA THR A 34 -24.10 21.46 -24.34
C THR A 34 -24.26 21.98 -25.78
N GLN A 35 -24.01 23.27 -26.01
CA GLN A 35 -24.07 23.84 -27.34
C GLN A 35 -23.00 23.25 -28.27
N LYS A 36 -21.75 23.10 -27.79
CA LYS A 36 -20.62 22.62 -28.59
C LYS A 36 -20.65 21.12 -28.86
N VAL A 37 -21.14 20.31 -27.92
CA VAL A 37 -21.23 18.85 -28.10
C VAL A 37 -22.25 18.48 -29.16
N ASN A 38 -23.32 19.27 -29.33
CA ASN A 38 -24.32 19.08 -30.39
C ASN A 38 -23.75 19.29 -31.81
N GLU A 39 -22.58 19.90 -31.94
CA GLU A 39 -21.89 20.11 -33.22
C GLU A 39 -20.95 18.94 -33.59
N ILE A 40 -20.75 17.98 -32.69
CA ILE A 40 -19.95 16.78 -32.94
C ILE A 40 -20.84 15.75 -33.67
N GLU A 41 -20.63 15.54 -34.97
CA GLU A 41 -21.35 14.49 -35.73
C GLU A 41 -21.02 13.08 -35.19
N MET A 42 -21.93 12.49 -34.42
CA MET A 42 -21.79 11.12 -33.90
C MET A 42 -23.02 10.27 -34.26
N ASN A 43 -22.81 9.25 -35.11
CA ASN A 43 -23.83 8.26 -35.49
C ASN A 43 -24.39 7.51 -34.26
N GLY A 44 -25.47 8.01 -33.67
CA GLY A 44 -26.28 7.33 -32.66
C GLY A 44 -25.82 7.46 -31.20
N VAL A 45 -24.77 8.22 -30.90
CA VAL A 45 -24.31 8.48 -29.52
C VAL A 45 -24.93 9.76 -28.94
N GLY A 46 -25.36 10.69 -29.79
CA GLY A 46 -26.00 11.94 -29.38
C GLY A 46 -27.26 11.74 -28.54
N ASP A 47 -28.13 10.79 -28.92
CA ASP A 47 -29.39 10.55 -28.20
C ASP A 47 -29.19 9.92 -26.81
N TYR A 48 -28.11 9.14 -26.62
CA TYR A 48 -27.79 8.54 -25.32
C TYR A 48 -27.25 9.60 -24.33
N ILE A 49 -26.41 10.51 -24.81
CA ILE A 49 -25.84 11.58 -23.99
C ILE A 49 -26.91 12.63 -23.65
N ILE A 50 -27.78 13.00 -24.60
CA ILE A 50 -28.88 13.95 -24.36
C ILE A 50 -29.94 13.37 -23.40
N GLY A 51 -30.24 12.07 -23.50
CA GLY A 51 -31.18 11.39 -22.60
C GLY A 51 -30.72 11.35 -21.15
N ALA A 52 -29.41 11.22 -20.91
CA ALA A 52 -28.82 11.21 -19.58
C ALA A 52 -28.89 12.58 -18.86
N PHE A 53 -29.16 13.67 -19.59
CA PHE A 53 -29.24 15.03 -19.06
C PHE A 53 -30.66 15.57 -18.86
N THR A 54 -31.70 14.77 -19.10
CA THR A 54 -33.11 15.20 -19.01
C THR A 54 -33.95 14.46 -17.96
N GLY A 55 -33.39 13.53 -17.17
CA GLY A 55 -34.13 12.79 -16.13
C GLY A 55 -33.29 12.32 -14.94
N ASP A 56 -33.81 12.59 -13.74
CA ASP A 56 -33.34 12.26 -12.37
C ASP A 56 -31.84 11.96 -12.13
N THR A 57 -31.19 13.04 -11.65
CA THR A 57 -29.87 13.15 -11.01
C THR A 57 -28.66 12.87 -11.91
N TRP A 58 -28.10 13.98 -12.41
CA TRP A 58 -26.84 14.14 -13.14
C TRP A 58 -25.64 13.36 -12.59
N VAL A 59 -25.64 13.04 -11.30
CA VAL A 59 -24.61 12.22 -10.65
C VAL A 59 -24.53 10.82 -11.27
N LYS A 60 -25.66 10.23 -11.68
CA LYS A 60 -25.70 8.91 -12.32
C LYS A 60 -25.25 8.96 -13.78
N ALA A 61 -25.70 9.96 -14.52
CA ALA A 61 -25.29 10.18 -15.91
C ALA A 61 -23.78 10.46 -16.04
N ALA A 62 -23.23 11.31 -15.17
CA ALA A 62 -21.80 11.59 -15.11
C ALA A 62 -20.99 10.39 -14.62
N ALA A 63 -21.56 9.57 -13.73
CA ALA A 63 -20.94 8.31 -13.29
C ALA A 63 -20.95 7.26 -14.40
N ASP A 64 -22.00 7.15 -15.21
CA ASP A 64 -22.09 6.15 -16.29
C ASP A 64 -21.18 6.52 -17.47
N VAL A 65 -21.12 7.81 -17.84
CA VAL A 65 -20.16 8.31 -18.84
C VAL A 65 -18.74 8.27 -18.30
N GLY A 66 -18.55 8.57 -17.00
CA GLY A 66 -17.27 8.42 -16.30
C GLY A 66 -16.80 6.98 -16.18
N GLN A 67 -17.71 6.02 -16.01
CA GLN A 67 -17.41 4.58 -16.03
C GLN A 67 -17.09 4.09 -17.44
N TRP A 68 -17.77 4.61 -18.47
CA TRP A 68 -17.49 4.24 -19.85
C TRP A 68 -16.17 4.81 -20.35
N LEU A 69 -15.92 6.11 -20.15
CA LEU A 69 -14.63 6.75 -20.47
C LEU A 69 -13.50 6.22 -19.58
N GLY A 70 -13.81 5.96 -18.31
CA GLY A 70 -12.93 5.32 -17.34
C GLY A 70 -12.53 3.93 -17.78
N GLY A 71 -13.46 3.08 -18.22
CA GLY A 71 -13.16 1.72 -18.70
C GLY A 71 -12.28 1.70 -19.96
N VAL A 72 -12.52 2.62 -20.90
CA VAL A 72 -11.71 2.70 -22.14
C VAL A 72 -10.32 3.30 -21.87
N ALA A 73 -10.17 4.18 -20.88
CA ALA A 73 -8.88 4.71 -20.43
C ALA A 73 -8.13 3.76 -19.47
N TYR A 74 -8.86 2.96 -18.69
CA TYR A 74 -8.34 2.02 -17.70
C TYR A 74 -7.57 0.86 -18.33
N ASP A 75 -8.00 0.36 -19.49
CA ASP A 75 -7.27 -0.70 -20.19
C ASP A 75 -5.91 -0.24 -20.78
N TRP A 76 -5.64 1.07 -20.80
CA TRP A 76 -4.47 1.66 -21.47
C TRP A 76 -3.53 2.44 -20.53
N THR A 77 -3.80 2.45 -19.21
CA THR A 77 -2.93 3.07 -18.19
C THR A 77 -1.90 2.05 -17.64
N PRO A 78 -0.64 2.47 -17.39
CA PRO A 78 0.34 1.65 -16.66
C PRO A 78 -0.12 1.38 -15.21
N ASP A 79 0.16 0.18 -14.69
CA ASP A 79 -0.50 -0.32 -13.47
C ASP A 79 -0.26 0.51 -12.20
N PHE A 80 0.90 1.18 -12.09
CA PHE A 80 1.19 2.06 -10.96
C PHE A 80 0.33 3.35 -10.94
N ILE A 81 -0.20 3.79 -12.08
CA ILE A 81 -1.10 4.96 -12.19
C ILE A 81 -2.55 4.57 -11.86
N LYS A 82 -2.93 3.31 -12.14
CA LYS A 82 -4.24 2.75 -11.72
C LYS A 82 -4.35 2.70 -10.21
N GLU A 83 -3.25 2.39 -9.54
CA GLU A 83 -3.15 2.27 -8.09
C GLU A 83 -3.35 3.63 -7.38
N ILE A 84 -2.71 4.68 -7.87
CA ILE A 84 -2.84 6.06 -7.33
C ILE A 84 -4.25 6.65 -7.52
N MET A 85 -4.91 6.33 -8.64
CA MET A 85 -6.28 6.81 -8.91
C MET A 85 -7.35 6.05 -8.13
N PHE A 86 -7.09 4.78 -7.80
CA PHE A 86 -7.96 3.96 -6.96
C PHE A 86 -7.99 4.47 -5.51
N GLU A 87 -6.85 4.92 -4.98
CA GLU A 87 -6.74 5.42 -3.60
C GLU A 87 -7.44 6.78 -3.37
N SER A 88 -7.47 7.64 -4.39
CA SER A 88 -8.04 9.00 -4.30
C SER A 88 -9.57 9.07 -4.44
N SER A 89 -10.21 8.04 -5.02
CA SER A 89 -11.66 7.94 -5.20
C SER A 89 -12.42 7.34 -3.99
N GLN A 90 -11.72 6.83 -2.97
CA GLN A 90 -12.29 5.99 -1.90
C GLN A 90 -12.55 6.72 -0.56
N SER A 91 -12.61 8.06 -0.54
CA SER A 91 -12.81 8.83 0.71
C SER A 91 -14.28 9.13 1.07
N GLY A 92 -15.26 8.44 0.47
CA GLY A 92 -16.68 8.71 0.70
C GLY A 92 -17.55 7.46 0.88
N ASN A 93 -17.57 6.94 2.11
CA ASN A 93 -18.62 6.09 2.72
C ASN A 93 -18.64 4.57 2.43
N GLN A 94 -18.09 3.84 3.42
CA GLN A 94 -18.35 2.47 3.91
C GLN A 94 -18.21 1.25 2.96
N GLU A 95 -17.29 0.37 3.38
CA GLU A 95 -17.07 -1.03 2.96
C GLU A 95 -16.62 -1.28 1.51
N THR A 96 -15.58 -0.57 1.07
CA THR A 96 -14.74 -1.03 -0.04
C THR A 96 -13.49 -1.69 0.53
N LEU A 97 -13.17 -2.90 0.07
CA LEU A 97 -11.96 -3.65 0.39
C LEU A 97 -10.73 -2.74 0.19
N ARG A 98 -10.33 -2.04 1.25
CA ARG A 98 -9.01 -1.42 1.30
C ARG A 98 -8.04 -2.56 1.42
N VAL A 99 -7.34 -2.86 0.33
CA VAL A 99 -5.99 -3.43 0.39
C VAL A 99 -5.18 -2.40 1.18
N ILE A 100 -5.17 -2.53 2.50
CA ILE A 100 -4.31 -1.72 3.36
C ILE A 100 -2.94 -2.35 3.22
N ARG A 101 -2.17 -1.88 2.25
CA ARG A 101 -0.77 -2.26 2.12
C ARG A 101 -0.06 -1.92 3.42
N ARG A 102 0.34 -2.95 4.14
CA ARG A 102 1.15 -2.84 5.34
C ARG A 102 2.55 -3.22 4.94
N ASP A 103 3.44 -2.25 5.07
CA ASP A 103 4.84 -2.52 4.89
C ASP A 103 5.40 -3.09 6.19
N LEU A 104 6.18 -4.15 6.07
CA LEU A 104 6.71 -4.87 7.21
C LEU A 104 8.22 -4.65 7.30
N LEU A 105 8.74 -4.65 8.52
CA LEU A 105 10.17 -4.69 8.79
C LEU A 105 10.63 -6.15 8.82
N THR A 106 11.50 -6.49 7.87
CA THR A 106 12.01 -7.84 7.59
C THR A 106 13.50 -7.91 7.92
N LEU A 107 13.96 -9.07 8.35
CA LEU A 107 15.34 -9.38 8.70
C LEU A 107 15.81 -10.58 7.89
N ASP A 108 16.96 -10.41 7.27
CA ASP A 108 17.67 -11.45 6.52
C ASP A 108 18.39 -12.36 7.53
N LEU A 109 18.04 -13.64 7.55
CA LEU A 109 18.53 -14.58 8.57
C LEU A 109 19.67 -15.48 8.08
N ASP A 110 19.85 -15.63 6.78
CA ASP A 110 20.85 -16.53 6.20
C ASP A 110 21.99 -15.80 5.46
N GLY A 111 21.86 -14.49 5.29
CA GLY A 111 22.84 -13.57 4.74
C GLY A 111 22.88 -13.52 3.22
N ASP A 112 21.84 -13.99 2.53
CA ASP A 112 21.78 -13.98 1.07
C ASP A 112 20.91 -12.84 0.47
N GLY A 113 20.20 -12.12 1.35
CA GLY A 113 19.37 -10.96 1.06
C GLY A 113 17.94 -11.17 1.55
N ILE A 114 17.13 -10.10 1.47
CA ILE A 114 15.70 -10.23 1.80
C ILE A 114 14.93 -10.85 0.63
N GLU A 115 14.19 -11.90 0.95
CA GLU A 115 13.36 -12.66 0.03
C GLU A 115 11.89 -12.61 0.45
N THR A 116 11.02 -12.66 -0.55
CA THR A 116 9.58 -12.51 -0.37
C THR A 116 8.84 -13.45 -1.30
N VAL A 117 7.63 -13.83 -0.93
CA VAL A 117 6.70 -14.58 -1.77
C VAL A 117 5.52 -13.69 -2.15
N SER A 118 5.02 -13.87 -3.38
CA SER A 118 3.84 -13.13 -3.85
C SER A 118 2.57 -13.65 -3.19
N ALA A 119 1.58 -12.77 -3.03
CA ALA A 119 0.25 -13.19 -2.63
C ALA A 119 -0.33 -14.19 -3.65
N ASP A 120 -0.52 -15.43 -3.22
CA ASP A 120 -1.23 -16.47 -3.99
C ASP A 120 -2.41 -17.07 -3.21
N GLY A 121 -2.67 -16.55 -2.01
CA GLY A 121 -3.72 -16.98 -1.10
C GLY A 121 -3.32 -18.13 -0.16
N SER A 122 -2.05 -18.55 -0.15
CA SER A 122 -1.51 -19.53 0.81
C SER A 122 -1.36 -18.94 2.22
N VAL A 123 -0.78 -17.75 2.33
CA VAL A 123 -0.63 -17.02 3.60
C VAL A 123 -1.82 -16.11 3.83
N LEU A 124 -2.50 -16.26 4.97
CA LEU A 124 -3.64 -15.44 5.38
C LEU A 124 -3.35 -14.72 6.69
N PHE A 125 -3.24 -13.39 6.66
CA PHE A 125 -2.94 -12.59 7.85
C PHE A 125 -3.90 -11.41 8.02
N ASP A 126 -4.15 -11.01 9.28
CA ASP A 126 -4.91 -9.81 9.62
C ASP A 126 -3.98 -8.61 9.72
N SER A 127 -3.45 -8.20 8.56
CA SER A 127 -2.45 -7.14 8.48
C SER A 127 -2.95 -5.81 9.02
N ASN A 128 -4.27 -5.56 9.06
CA ASN A 128 -4.84 -4.29 9.50
C ASN A 128 -5.48 -4.29 10.89
N ALA A 129 -5.56 -5.45 11.54
CA ALA A 129 -6.22 -5.66 12.83
C ALA A 129 -7.72 -5.34 12.80
N ASP A 130 -8.41 -5.68 11.70
CA ASP A 130 -9.86 -5.55 11.56
C ASP A 130 -10.63 -6.85 11.85
N GLY A 131 -9.93 -7.92 12.20
CA GLY A 131 -10.46 -9.25 12.49
C GLY A 131 -10.67 -10.12 11.25
N VAL A 132 -10.26 -9.67 10.06
CA VAL A 132 -10.41 -10.42 8.80
C VAL A 132 -9.03 -10.72 8.21
N LYS A 133 -8.68 -12.01 8.16
CA LYS A 133 -7.46 -12.46 7.49
C LYS A 133 -7.60 -12.40 5.97
N ARG A 134 -6.58 -11.90 5.28
CA ARG A 134 -6.55 -11.73 3.81
C ARG A 134 -5.28 -12.35 3.24
N GLY A 135 -5.38 -12.80 1.98
CA GLY A 135 -4.24 -13.28 1.22
C GLY A 135 -3.23 -12.17 1.06
N THR A 136 -2.01 -12.41 1.53
CA THR A 136 -0.92 -11.43 1.47
C THR A 136 0.34 -12.13 0.97
N GLY A 137 1.20 -11.37 0.32
CA GLY A 137 2.56 -11.75 0.07
C GLY A 137 3.30 -11.70 1.38
N TRP A 138 4.35 -12.49 1.47
CA TRP A 138 4.98 -12.76 2.75
C TRP A 138 6.48 -12.70 2.65
N VAL A 139 7.14 -12.68 3.80
CA VAL A 139 8.59 -12.91 3.87
C VAL A 139 8.89 -14.35 3.46
N GLY A 140 10.06 -14.60 2.88
CA GLY A 140 10.56 -15.96 2.64
C GLY A 140 10.63 -16.76 3.94
N ALA A 141 10.56 -18.09 3.87
CA ALA A 141 10.63 -18.94 5.08
C ALA A 141 12.04 -19.02 5.67
N ASP A 142 13.04 -18.62 4.89
CA ASP A 142 14.44 -18.43 5.26
C ASP A 142 14.62 -17.18 6.12
N ASP A 143 13.81 -16.16 5.90
CA ASP A 143 13.86 -14.84 6.53
C ASP A 143 12.84 -14.65 7.66
N GLY A 144 12.87 -13.49 8.33
CA GLY A 144 11.96 -13.21 9.45
C GLY A 144 11.32 -11.83 9.45
N LEU A 145 10.16 -11.74 10.08
CA LEU A 145 9.49 -10.48 10.43
C LEU A 145 9.96 -10.00 11.81
N LEU A 146 10.19 -8.70 11.96
CA LEU A 146 10.33 -8.09 13.27
C LEU A 146 8.95 -7.87 13.89
N VAL A 147 8.79 -8.36 15.11
CA VAL A 147 7.50 -8.38 15.81
C VAL A 147 7.65 -8.03 17.29
N ARG A 148 6.55 -7.58 17.90
CA ARG A 148 6.42 -7.40 19.34
C ARG A 148 5.01 -7.77 19.75
N ASP A 149 4.90 -8.71 20.68
CA ASP A 149 3.63 -9.13 21.29
C ASP A 149 3.12 -7.99 22.20
N ILE A 150 2.14 -7.24 21.72
CA ILE A 150 1.67 -6.01 22.38
C ILE A 150 0.63 -6.34 23.45
N ASP A 151 -0.16 -7.38 23.25
CA ASP A 151 -1.26 -7.74 24.14
C ASP A 151 -0.90 -8.85 25.16
N GLY A 152 0.29 -9.45 25.01
CA GLY A 152 0.82 -10.48 25.90
C GLY A 152 0.20 -11.86 25.66
N SER A 153 -0.35 -12.11 24.47
CA SER A 153 -1.00 -13.38 24.11
C SER A 153 0.00 -14.53 23.94
N GLY A 154 1.27 -14.23 23.67
CA GLY A 154 2.32 -15.19 23.34
C GLY A 154 2.37 -15.55 21.85
N THR A 155 1.51 -14.97 21.02
CA THR A 155 1.41 -15.19 19.57
C THR A 155 1.40 -13.84 18.84
N ILE A 156 1.71 -13.84 17.55
CA ILE A 156 1.54 -12.67 16.69
C ILE A 156 0.33 -12.93 15.79
N ASP A 157 -0.79 -12.29 16.09
CA ASP A 157 -2.06 -12.64 15.45
C ASP A 157 -2.62 -11.55 14.52
N ASN A 158 -2.08 -10.34 14.60
CA ASN A 158 -2.49 -9.23 13.76
C ASN A 158 -1.38 -8.18 13.53
N GLY A 159 -1.62 -7.26 12.59
CA GLY A 159 -0.63 -6.27 12.18
C GLY A 159 -0.34 -5.13 13.15
N GLN A 160 -0.95 -5.07 14.35
CA GLN A 160 -0.52 -4.15 15.42
C GLN A 160 0.79 -4.61 16.08
N GLU A 161 1.10 -5.89 15.93
CA GLU A 161 2.24 -6.56 16.54
C GLU A 161 3.42 -6.70 15.57
N LEU A 162 3.24 -6.24 14.33
CA LEU A 162 4.29 -6.11 13.33
C LEU A 162 4.85 -4.69 13.34
N PHE A 163 6.16 -4.55 13.11
CA PHE A 163 6.77 -3.23 12.90
C PHE A 163 6.51 -2.74 11.47
N GLY A 164 5.80 -1.61 11.36
CA GLY A 164 5.41 -1.04 10.06
C GLY A 164 4.80 0.37 10.16
N ASP A 165 4.21 0.84 9.06
CA ASP A 165 3.53 2.15 8.96
C ASP A 165 2.16 2.21 9.65
N ALA A 166 1.80 1.17 10.39
CA ALA A 166 0.61 1.13 11.22
C ALA A 166 0.90 0.92 12.70
N THR A 167 2.17 0.81 13.08
CA THR A 167 2.56 0.75 14.49
C THR A 167 2.21 2.08 15.16
N VAL A 168 1.55 1.99 16.33
CA VAL A 168 1.28 3.16 17.18
C VAL A 168 2.44 3.32 18.15
N LYS A 169 3.11 4.46 18.09
CA LYS A 169 4.24 4.82 18.94
C LYS A 169 3.80 5.18 20.36
N SER A 170 4.76 5.23 21.28
CA SER A 170 4.58 5.56 22.69
C SER A 170 3.89 6.92 22.92
N ASP A 171 4.04 7.86 21.99
CA ASP A 171 3.39 9.18 22.03
C ASP A 171 1.97 9.21 21.43
N GLY A 172 1.46 8.07 20.96
CA GLY A 172 0.16 7.90 20.34
C GLY A 172 0.09 8.29 18.86
N THR A 173 1.21 8.67 18.25
CA THR A 173 1.29 8.88 16.80
C THR A 173 1.49 7.55 16.06
N VAL A 174 1.11 7.50 14.79
CA VAL A 174 1.39 6.35 13.92
C VAL A 174 2.79 6.55 13.31
N ALA A 175 3.58 5.48 13.31
CA ALA A 175 4.92 5.50 12.72
C ALA A 175 4.87 5.79 11.22
N THR A 176 5.88 6.49 10.70
CA THR A 176 5.96 6.79 9.25
C THR A 176 6.42 5.59 8.43
N ASP A 177 7.11 4.65 9.07
CA ASP A 177 7.58 3.37 8.53
C ASP A 177 8.08 2.47 9.67
N GLY A 178 8.48 1.24 9.36
CA GLY A 178 8.95 0.25 10.34
C GLY A 178 10.23 0.63 11.07
N PHE A 179 11.13 1.44 10.48
CA PHE A 179 12.33 1.92 11.19
C PHE A 179 11.96 3.05 12.16
N ASP A 180 11.04 3.95 11.79
CA ASP A 180 10.47 4.93 12.74
C ASP A 180 9.75 4.22 13.90
N ALA A 181 9.00 3.15 13.61
CA ALA A 181 8.36 2.33 14.62
C ALA A 181 9.37 1.70 15.61
N LEU A 182 10.45 1.11 15.09
CA LEU A 182 11.50 0.53 15.93
C LEU A 182 12.27 1.60 16.72
N SER A 183 12.47 2.78 16.12
CA SER A 183 13.17 3.89 16.78
C SER A 183 12.43 4.48 18.00
N ASP A 184 11.12 4.25 18.10
CA ASP A 184 10.36 4.59 19.32
C ASP A 184 10.85 3.78 20.55
N LEU A 185 11.53 2.66 20.30
CA LEU A 185 12.06 1.76 21.33
C LEU A 185 13.54 2.02 21.65
N ASP A 186 14.21 2.91 20.91
CA ASP A 186 15.57 3.40 21.22
C ASP A 186 15.49 4.36 22.42
N SER A 187 15.65 3.77 23.59
CA SER A 187 15.46 4.39 24.90
C SER A 187 16.63 5.29 25.31
N ASN A 188 17.80 5.08 24.69
CA ASN A 188 19.01 5.84 24.97
C ASN A 188 19.30 6.93 23.89
N ASN A 189 18.56 6.88 22.78
CA ASN A 189 18.61 7.77 21.62
C ASN A 189 19.97 7.82 20.92
N ASP A 190 20.67 6.69 20.80
CA ASP A 190 21.95 6.58 20.11
C ASP A 190 21.81 6.21 18.63
N GLY A 191 20.60 5.93 18.15
CA GLY A 191 20.29 5.58 16.76
C GLY A 191 20.55 4.12 16.43
N VAL A 192 20.74 3.28 17.45
CA VAL A 192 20.89 1.83 17.35
C VAL A 192 19.87 1.20 18.29
N PHE A 193 19.21 0.14 17.84
CA PHE A 193 18.38 -0.69 18.72
C PHE A 193 19.19 -1.90 19.19
N ASP A 194 19.56 -1.93 20.47
CA ASP A 194 20.44 -2.96 21.04
C ASP A 194 20.09 -3.31 22.50
N ALA A 195 20.90 -4.17 23.14
CA ALA A 195 20.68 -4.63 24.52
C ALA A 195 20.76 -3.52 25.59
N ASN A 196 21.18 -2.30 25.24
CA ASN A 196 21.09 -1.14 26.12
C ASN A 196 19.69 -0.52 26.13
N ASP A 197 18.79 -0.97 25.24
CA ASP A 197 17.41 -0.52 25.19
C ASP A 197 16.47 -1.33 26.05
N THR A 198 15.58 -0.62 26.75
CA THR A 198 14.66 -1.24 27.70
C THR A 198 13.73 -2.27 27.08
N ALA A 199 13.40 -2.12 25.80
CA ALA A 199 12.47 -2.99 25.08
C ALA A 199 13.17 -4.05 24.20
N PHE A 200 14.50 -4.18 24.28
CA PHE A 200 15.24 -5.12 23.42
C PHE A 200 14.78 -6.58 23.57
N GLU A 201 14.49 -7.02 24.80
CA GLU A 201 14.02 -8.38 25.08
C GLU A 201 12.56 -8.61 24.65
N GLU A 202 11.81 -7.56 24.32
CA GLU A 202 10.41 -7.64 23.89
C GLU A 202 10.26 -7.83 22.38
N VAL A 203 11.27 -7.40 21.61
CA VAL A 203 11.29 -7.56 20.15
C VAL A 203 11.79 -8.95 19.78
N LYS A 204 11.05 -9.61 18.89
CA LYS A 204 11.34 -10.95 18.41
C LYS A 204 11.43 -10.99 16.90
N VAL A 205 11.99 -12.08 16.42
CA VAL A 205 11.94 -12.49 15.02
C VAL A 205 10.87 -13.56 14.89
N TRP A 206 9.90 -13.35 14.00
CA TRP A 206 8.98 -14.37 13.56
C TRP A 206 9.43 -14.92 12.22
N GLN A 207 9.93 -16.16 12.22
CA GLN A 207 10.22 -16.93 11.02
C GLN A 207 9.08 -17.92 10.81
N ASP A 208 8.14 -17.56 9.94
CA ASP A 208 7.03 -18.41 9.51
C ASP A 208 7.55 -19.47 8.53
N LYS A 209 7.83 -20.67 9.07
CA LYS A 209 8.58 -21.72 8.36
C LYS A 209 7.71 -22.50 7.39
N ASP A 210 6.41 -22.61 7.67
CA ASP A 210 5.47 -23.35 6.84
C ASP A 210 4.56 -22.45 6.00
N GLN A 211 4.69 -21.12 6.16
CA GLN A 211 4.07 -20.07 5.35
C GLN A 211 2.54 -20.12 5.45
N ASP A 212 2.01 -20.21 6.67
CA ASP A 212 0.58 -20.24 6.92
C ASP A 212 0.03 -18.95 7.55
N GLY A 213 0.90 -18.01 7.96
CA GLY A 213 0.53 -16.75 8.59
C GLY A 213 -0.01 -16.93 10.02
N VAL A 214 0.39 -17.99 10.70
CA VAL A 214 0.09 -18.28 12.10
C VAL A 214 1.40 -18.46 12.85
N THR A 215 1.50 -17.88 14.05
CA THR A 215 2.67 -18.12 14.89
C THR A 215 2.62 -19.51 15.52
N ASP A 216 3.56 -20.37 15.13
CA ASP A 216 3.71 -21.70 15.70
C ASP A 216 4.85 -21.84 16.72
N ASP A 217 4.81 -22.94 17.48
CA ASP A 217 5.85 -23.31 18.44
C ASP A 217 7.22 -23.42 17.74
N GLY A 218 8.15 -22.54 18.10
CA GLY A 218 9.51 -22.52 17.54
C GLY A 218 9.71 -21.60 16.33
N GLU A 219 8.73 -20.75 16.04
CA GLU A 219 8.82 -19.70 15.01
C GLU A 219 9.17 -18.32 15.57
N LEU A 220 8.87 -18.07 16.85
CA LEU A 220 9.30 -16.87 17.55
C LEU A 220 10.64 -17.09 18.25
N THR A 221 11.61 -16.26 17.90
CA THR A 221 12.96 -16.29 18.48
C THR A 221 13.31 -14.89 18.99
N SER A 222 14.02 -14.78 20.13
CA SER A 222 14.55 -13.48 20.57
C SER A 222 15.60 -12.97 19.58
N LEU A 223 15.83 -11.66 19.52
CA LEU A 223 16.90 -11.11 18.67
C LEU A 223 18.27 -11.73 18.99
N ALA A 224 18.58 -11.89 20.28
CA ALA A 224 19.83 -12.49 20.73
C ALA A 224 19.96 -13.97 20.32
N ASP A 225 18.88 -14.75 20.44
CA ASP A 225 18.88 -16.17 20.03
C ASP A 225 18.90 -16.33 18.49
N ALA A 226 18.38 -15.35 17.76
CA ALA A 226 18.53 -15.24 16.30
C ALA A 226 19.94 -14.77 15.89
N GLY A 227 20.81 -14.49 16.86
CA GLY A 227 22.19 -14.08 16.62
C GLY A 227 22.36 -12.60 16.31
N ILE A 228 21.34 -11.77 16.54
CA ILE A 228 21.39 -10.31 16.33
C ILE A 228 21.89 -9.61 17.60
N ASP A 229 22.94 -8.81 17.43
CA ASP A 229 23.52 -7.97 18.49
C ASP A 229 22.86 -6.58 18.51
N ASN A 230 22.70 -5.97 17.34
CA ASN A 230 22.11 -4.64 17.21
C ASN A 230 21.52 -4.40 15.81
N ILE A 231 20.63 -3.42 15.72
CA ILE A 231 20.01 -2.96 14.46
C ILE A 231 20.28 -1.47 14.29
N ASP A 232 20.88 -1.07 13.16
CA ASP A 232 21.05 0.34 12.80
C ASP A 232 19.71 0.94 12.36
N LEU A 233 19.26 2.00 13.02
CA LEU A 233 17.98 2.67 12.73
C LEU A 233 18.10 3.66 11.56
N ASN A 234 19.31 3.94 11.07
CA ASN A 234 19.56 4.90 9.99
C ASN A 234 19.35 4.30 8.60
N ALA A 235 18.10 3.91 8.31
CA ALA A 235 17.74 3.29 7.05
C ALA A 235 17.86 4.24 5.83
N LYS A 236 18.20 3.65 4.69
CA LYS A 236 18.31 4.34 3.39
C LYS A 236 17.20 3.89 2.46
N THR A 237 16.64 4.85 1.72
CA THR A 237 15.67 4.55 0.65
C THR A 237 16.36 3.84 -0.51
N VAL A 238 15.79 2.70 -0.95
CA VAL A 238 16.32 1.87 -2.03
C VAL A 238 15.30 1.54 -3.12
N ASN A 239 14.02 1.37 -2.79
CA ASN A 239 12.95 1.01 -3.74
C ASN A 239 13.32 -0.19 -4.66
N LYS A 240 13.77 -1.29 -4.06
CA LYS A 240 14.16 -2.53 -4.75
C LYS A 240 12.94 -3.42 -4.98
N SER A 241 12.65 -3.76 -6.24
CA SER A 241 11.63 -4.76 -6.55
C SER A 241 12.05 -6.15 -6.07
N VAL A 242 11.10 -6.86 -5.46
CA VAL A 242 11.22 -8.25 -4.99
C VAL A 242 10.01 -9.05 -5.47
N ALA A 243 9.98 -10.36 -5.24
CA ALA A 243 8.85 -11.18 -5.65
C ALA A 243 7.58 -10.76 -4.90
N GLY A 244 6.59 -10.29 -5.64
CA GLY A 244 5.33 -9.83 -5.07
C GLY A 244 5.39 -8.47 -4.38
N GLY A 245 6.52 -7.74 -4.44
CA GLY A 245 6.69 -6.60 -3.54
C GLY A 245 7.78 -5.60 -3.91
N ILE A 246 7.97 -4.63 -3.01
CA ILE A 246 9.04 -3.61 -3.10
C ILE A 246 9.60 -3.37 -1.70
N LEU A 247 10.92 -3.51 -1.56
CA LEU A 247 11.66 -3.03 -0.40
C LEU A 247 11.92 -1.54 -0.56
N ARG A 248 11.30 -0.71 0.29
CA ARG A 248 11.38 0.75 0.19
C ARG A 248 12.63 1.29 0.86
N LYS A 249 12.95 0.79 2.05
CA LYS A 249 14.13 1.18 2.83
C LYS A 249 14.92 -0.04 3.28
N THR A 250 16.22 0.14 3.44
CA THR A 250 17.10 -0.89 3.99
C THR A 250 18.11 -0.30 4.96
N SER A 251 18.47 -1.08 5.96
CA SER A 251 19.54 -0.84 6.92
C SER A 251 20.26 -2.16 7.18
N THR A 252 21.10 -2.21 8.20
CA THR A 252 21.85 -3.41 8.58
C THR A 252 21.64 -3.75 10.05
N ALA A 253 21.59 -5.04 10.34
CA ALA A 253 21.80 -5.56 11.68
C ALA A 253 23.23 -6.10 11.80
N THR A 254 23.86 -5.91 12.95
CA THR A 254 25.13 -6.57 13.28
C THR A 254 24.82 -7.86 14.02
N ASN A 255 25.39 -8.96 13.55
CA ASN A 255 25.28 -10.26 14.20
C ASN A 255 26.29 -10.36 15.35
N THR A 256 26.00 -11.23 16.32
CA THR A 256 26.87 -11.50 17.48
C THR A 256 28.26 -12.03 17.11
N ASP A 257 28.45 -12.56 15.90
CA ASP A 257 29.75 -12.97 15.34
C ASP A 257 30.51 -11.83 14.63
N GLY A 258 29.93 -10.63 14.58
CA GLY A 258 30.46 -9.43 13.95
C GLY A 258 30.19 -9.30 12.45
N THR A 259 29.49 -10.27 11.84
CA THR A 259 28.97 -10.11 10.47
C THR A 259 27.77 -9.17 10.45
N THR A 260 27.31 -8.79 9.26
CA THR A 260 26.14 -7.92 9.11
C THR A 260 25.14 -8.56 8.17
N THR A 261 23.86 -8.45 8.49
CA THR A 261 22.75 -8.90 7.66
C THR A 261 21.82 -7.72 7.30
N ALA A 262 20.98 -7.90 6.28
CA ALA A 262 20.06 -6.86 5.85
C ALA A 262 18.83 -6.77 6.77
N VAL A 263 18.38 -5.54 7.02
CA VAL A 263 17.04 -5.27 7.55
C VAL A 263 16.33 -4.40 6.53
N SER A 264 15.12 -4.76 6.12
CA SER A 264 14.41 -4.00 5.10
C SER A 264 12.96 -3.73 5.48
N TYR A 265 12.51 -2.54 5.15
CA TYR A 265 11.12 -2.13 5.29
C TYR A 265 10.49 -2.08 3.90
N GLY A 266 9.39 -2.80 3.70
CA GLY A 266 8.75 -2.89 2.40
C GLY A 266 7.46 -3.69 2.37
N PHE A 267 6.81 -3.62 1.22
CA PHE A 267 5.57 -4.34 0.96
C PHE A 267 5.87 -5.72 0.41
N CYS A 268 5.20 -6.73 0.97
CA CYS A 268 5.00 -8.04 0.35
C CYS A 268 3.52 -8.08 -0.09
N GLY A 269 3.23 -8.45 -1.34
CA GLY A 269 1.96 -8.30 -2.09
C GLY A 269 0.61 -8.38 -1.37
N GLU A 270 -0.48 -7.96 -2.03
CA GLU A 270 -1.89 -8.29 -1.71
C GLU A 270 -2.67 -8.27 -3.03
#